data_AF-A0A9P0BE36-F1
#
_entry.id   AF-A0A9P0BE36-F1
#
_cell.length_a   1.000
_cell.length_b   1.000
_cell.length_c   1.000
_cell.angle_alpha   90.00
_cell.angle_beta   90.00
_cell.angle_gamma   90.00
#
_symmetry.space_group_name_H-M   'P 1'
#
loop_
_entity.id
_entity.type
_entity.pdbx_description
1 polymer ?
#
loop_
_entity_poly.entity_id
_entity_poly.type
_entity_poly.pdbx_seq_one_letter_code
_entity_poly.pdbx_strand_id
1 'polypeptide(L)'
;MSNIRKTIVSNCEKKFLTKSLGDWVRIDGRAFDEFRKIDINFGKDWGCCFVSLGKNEVSCEVQVPKSSRPSEGILNINIELNPIAAPNFEAGRQSDLSVQLNRLLEKCIKDSKAVDLESLCIKANEKVWAFRVDVNVLNHEGNILDCASVAALTALAHFRRPDVTCDGEEFIVHTYQQRDPIPTVIHHYPVCITYAIFDGGYD
;
A
#
# COMPACT_ATOMS: atom_id res chain seq x y z
N MET A 1 -11.89 -22.77 -19.10
CA MET A 1 -12.59 -21.81 -18.24
C MET A 1 -12.46 -22.28 -16.80
N SER A 2 -11.40 -21.86 -16.11
CA SER A 2 -11.15 -22.21 -14.71
C SER A 2 -12.20 -21.55 -13.80
N ASN A 3 -13.24 -22.30 -13.44
CA ASN A 3 -14.16 -21.92 -12.37
C ASN A 3 -13.41 -21.97 -11.04
N ILE A 4 -12.71 -20.88 -10.74
CA ILE A 4 -12.07 -20.68 -9.45
C ILE A 4 -13.16 -20.48 -8.39
N ARG A 5 -13.08 -21.29 -7.33
CA ARG A 5 -14.06 -21.46 -6.27
C ARG A 5 -14.28 -20.15 -5.51
N LYS A 6 -15.26 -19.34 -5.90
CA LYS A 6 -15.85 -18.36 -4.98
C LYS A 6 -16.38 -19.13 -3.77
N THR A 7 -16.01 -18.71 -2.56
CA THR A 7 -16.52 -19.31 -1.33
C THR A 7 -18.05 -19.21 -1.35
N ILE A 8 -18.71 -20.36 -1.40
CA ILE A 8 -20.18 -20.43 -1.38
C ILE A 8 -20.61 -20.18 0.06
N VAL A 9 -21.32 -19.08 0.29
CA VAL A 9 -21.87 -18.75 1.60
C VAL A 9 -23.26 -19.38 1.73
N SER A 10 -23.47 -20.14 2.81
CA SER A 10 -24.73 -20.82 3.10
C SER A 10 -25.86 -19.82 3.39
N ASN A 11 -27.10 -20.20 3.05
CA ASN A 11 -28.28 -19.40 3.41
C ASN A 11 -28.44 -19.25 4.93
N CYS A 12 -27.98 -20.25 5.71
CA CYS A 12 -27.99 -20.17 7.17
C CYS A 12 -27.03 -19.07 7.67
N GLU A 13 -25.80 -19.05 7.15
CA GLU A 13 -24.77 -18.06 7.51
C GLU A 13 -25.21 -16.63 7.18
N LYS A 14 -25.78 -16.43 5.98
CA LYS A 14 -26.31 -15.11 5.59
C LYS A 14 -27.40 -14.63 6.53
N LYS A 15 -28.40 -15.47 6.81
CA LYS A 15 -29.51 -15.13 7.71
C LYS A 15 -29.02 -14.86 9.13
N PHE A 16 -28.07 -15.66 9.61
CA PHE A 16 -27.47 -15.48 10.93
C PHE A 16 -26.70 -14.16 11.02
N LEU A 17 -25.88 -13.83 10.03
CA LEU A 17 -25.14 -12.57 9.97
C LEU A 17 -26.09 -11.37 9.94
N THR A 18 -27.09 -11.37 9.05
CA THR A 18 -28.06 -10.27 8.95
C THR A 18 -28.85 -10.09 10.25
N LYS A 19 -29.26 -11.19 10.91
CA LYS A 19 -29.94 -11.12 12.20
C LYS A 19 -29.05 -10.53 13.29
N SER A 20 -27.81 -11.01 13.39
CA SER A 20 -26.85 -10.53 14.39
C SER A 20 -26.54 -9.03 14.22
N LEU A 21 -26.42 -8.57 12.96
CA LEU A 21 -26.25 -7.16 12.65
C LEU A 21 -27.48 -6.33 13.07
N GLY A 22 -28.70 -6.86 12.94
CA GLY A 22 -29.93 -6.23 13.44
C GLY A 22 -29.97 -6.14 14.98
N ASP A 23 -29.39 -7.12 15.66
CA ASP A 23 -29.22 -7.13 17.12
C ASP A 23 -28.03 -6.24 17.58
N TRP A 24 -27.39 -5.49 16.68
CA TRP A 24 -26.20 -4.67 16.95
C TRP A 24 -25.02 -5.47 17.54
N VAL A 25 -24.83 -6.71 17.08
CA VAL A 25 -23.72 -7.58 17.49
C VAL A 25 -22.91 -8.05 16.28
N ARG A 26 -21.59 -7.90 16.37
CA ARG A 26 -20.63 -8.45 15.39
C ARG A 26 -20.19 -9.85 15.81
N ILE A 27 -19.88 -10.71 14.83
CA ILE A 27 -19.45 -12.10 15.06
C ILE A 27 -18.17 -12.18 15.89
N ASP A 28 -17.27 -11.22 15.70
CA ASP A 28 -16.00 -11.12 16.42
C ASP A 28 -16.09 -10.37 17.75
N GLY A 29 -17.30 -9.97 18.17
CA GLY A 29 -17.57 -9.31 19.45
C GLY A 29 -17.13 -7.86 19.56
N ARG A 30 -16.58 -7.27 18.48
CA ARG A 30 -16.17 -5.87 18.44
C ARG A 30 -17.36 -4.92 18.33
N ALA A 31 -17.16 -3.65 18.68
CA ALA A 31 -18.14 -2.60 18.38
C ALA A 31 -18.17 -2.27 16.88
N PHE A 32 -19.21 -1.58 16.41
CA PHE A 32 -19.36 -1.22 14.98
C PHE A 32 -18.35 -0.18 14.50
N ASP A 33 -17.91 0.69 15.40
CA ASP A 33 -16.89 1.72 15.22
C ASP A 33 -15.46 1.24 15.58
N GLU A 34 -15.33 0.01 16.08
CA GLU A 34 -14.04 -0.53 16.50
C GLU A 34 -13.26 -1.19 15.34
N PHE A 35 -12.07 -0.65 15.09
CA PHE A 35 -11.14 -1.20 14.10
C PHE A 35 -10.43 -2.47 14.63
N ARG A 36 -9.88 -3.29 13.72
CA ARG A 36 -9.08 -4.46 14.15
C ARG A 36 -7.78 -3.98 14.76
N LYS A 37 -7.22 -4.72 15.72
CA LYS A 37 -5.84 -4.45 16.14
C LYS A 37 -4.91 -4.60 14.93
N ILE A 38 -4.15 -3.55 14.64
CA ILE A 38 -3.11 -3.56 13.60
C ILE A 38 -1.78 -3.70 14.31
N ASP A 39 -1.00 -4.70 13.93
CA ASP A 39 0.38 -4.90 14.39
C ASP A 39 1.33 -4.59 13.23
N ILE A 40 2.37 -3.81 13.52
CA ILE A 40 3.38 -3.38 12.55
C ILE A 40 4.73 -3.92 12.99
N ASN A 41 5.39 -4.68 12.12
CA ASN A 41 6.73 -5.20 12.33
C ASN A 41 7.63 -4.73 11.19
N PHE A 42 8.89 -4.42 11.49
CA PHE A 42 9.86 -3.99 10.49
C PHE A 42 10.77 -5.14 10.08
N GLY A 43 11.15 -5.16 8.80
CA GLY A 43 12.16 -6.08 8.28
C GLY A 43 13.57 -5.65 8.68
N LYS A 44 14.55 -6.45 8.26
CA LYS A 44 15.98 -6.12 8.45
C LYS A 44 16.42 -4.94 7.59
N ASP A 45 15.86 -4.84 6.38
CA ASP A 45 16.22 -3.82 5.41
C ASP A 45 15.26 -2.61 5.49
N TRP A 46 15.81 -1.42 5.22
CA TRP A 46 15.03 -0.18 5.20
C TRP A 46 13.92 -0.23 4.14
N GLY A 47 12.72 0.22 4.50
CA GLY A 47 11.54 0.16 3.64
C GLY A 47 10.83 -1.19 3.57
N CYS A 48 11.31 -2.22 4.28
CA CYS A 48 10.57 -3.46 4.46
C CYS A 48 9.73 -3.40 5.74
N CYS A 49 8.43 -3.65 5.63
CA CYS A 49 7.53 -3.75 6.77
C CYS A 49 6.46 -4.82 6.57
N PHE A 50 5.98 -5.36 7.69
CA PHE A 50 4.90 -6.32 7.78
C PHE A 50 3.80 -5.70 8.63
N VAL A 51 2.64 -5.50 8.02
CA VAL A 51 1.46 -5.01 8.73
C VAL A 51 0.50 -6.18 8.78
N SER A 52 -0.03 -6.50 9.96
CA SER A 52 -0.84 -7.70 10.22
C SER A 52 -1.86 -7.96 9.11
N LEU A 53 -1.50 -8.93 8.25
CA LEU A 53 -2.13 -9.48 7.02
C LEU A 53 -1.37 -9.26 5.67
N GLY A 54 -0.24 -8.55 5.63
CA GLY A 54 0.55 -8.34 4.40
C GLY A 54 2.04 -8.06 4.61
N LYS A 55 2.84 -8.27 3.55
CA LYS A 55 4.26 -7.88 3.45
C LYS A 55 4.38 -6.71 2.50
N ASN A 56 5.16 -5.70 2.85
CA ASN A 56 5.36 -4.52 2.02
C ASN A 56 6.84 -4.22 1.91
N GLU A 57 7.22 -3.74 0.73
CA GLU A 57 8.60 -3.47 0.40
C GLU A 57 8.68 -2.23 -0.48
N VAL A 58 9.50 -1.27 -0.07
CA VAL A 58 9.80 -0.07 -0.85
C VAL A 58 11.19 -0.22 -1.43
N SER A 59 11.30 -0.06 -2.74
CA SER A 59 12.55 0.00 -3.48
C SER A 59 12.70 1.36 -4.17
N CYS A 60 13.94 1.77 -4.45
CA CYS A 60 14.22 2.97 -5.22
C CYS A 60 15.25 2.72 -6.31
N GLU A 61 15.10 3.41 -7.43
CA GLU A 61 16.05 3.41 -8.53
C GLU A 61 16.18 4.82 -9.13
N VAL A 62 17.31 5.13 -9.78
CA VAL A 62 17.52 6.42 -10.44
C VAL A 62 16.99 6.34 -11.87
N GLN A 63 16.08 7.24 -12.24
CA GLN A 63 15.49 7.29 -13.57
C GLN A 63 15.52 8.71 -14.15
N VAL A 64 15.27 8.81 -15.46
CA VAL A 64 15.02 10.10 -16.13
C VAL A 64 13.62 10.58 -15.76
N PRO A 65 13.44 11.86 -15.37
CA PRO A 65 12.13 12.37 -15.01
C PRO A 65 11.16 12.36 -16.19
N LYS A 66 9.86 12.48 -15.89
CA LYS A 66 8.84 12.65 -16.93
C LYS A 66 8.99 14.03 -17.59
N SER A 67 8.84 14.10 -18.91
CA SER A 67 8.94 15.35 -19.67
C SER A 67 7.94 16.43 -19.22
N SER A 68 6.79 16.02 -18.68
CA SER A 68 5.79 16.94 -18.13
C SER A 68 6.20 17.58 -16.80
N ARG A 69 7.06 16.91 -16.02
CA ARG A 69 7.48 17.34 -14.67
C ARG A 69 8.96 17.02 -14.46
N PRO A 70 9.86 17.86 -14.99
CA PRO A 70 11.29 17.56 -15.02
C PRO A 70 12.03 17.73 -13.68
N SER A 71 11.41 18.38 -12.71
CA SER A 71 11.95 18.65 -11.37
C SER A 71 11.30 17.79 -10.28
N GLU A 72 10.45 16.82 -10.64
CA GLU A 72 9.80 15.92 -9.69
C GLU A 72 10.32 14.49 -9.89
N GLY A 73 10.52 13.79 -8.77
CA GLY A 73 10.73 12.35 -8.74
C GLY A 73 9.49 11.56 -9.16
N ILE A 74 9.68 10.25 -9.29
CA ILE A 74 8.62 9.33 -9.71
C ILE A 74 8.20 8.50 -8.50
N LEU A 75 6.89 8.40 -8.26
CA LEU A 75 6.32 7.48 -7.28
C LEU A 75 5.36 6.51 -7.97
N ASN A 76 5.71 5.23 -7.88
CA ASN A 76 4.93 4.11 -8.39
C ASN A 76 4.50 3.24 -7.21
N ILE A 77 3.20 2.95 -7.13
CA ILE A 77 2.63 2.12 -6.07
C ILE A 77 1.92 0.95 -6.73
N ASN A 78 2.20 -0.25 -6.26
CA ASN A 78 1.67 -1.48 -6.81
C ASN A 78 1.22 -2.41 -5.69
N ILE A 79 0.00 -2.91 -5.79
CA ILE A 79 -0.62 -3.90 -4.90
C ILE A 79 -0.75 -5.19 -5.69
N GLU A 80 -0.07 -6.22 -5.20
CA GLU A 80 -0.13 -7.57 -5.77
C GLU A 80 -0.99 -8.49 -4.91
N LEU A 81 -1.96 -9.13 -5.57
CA LEU A 81 -2.82 -10.14 -4.97
C LEU A 81 -2.33 -11.52 -5.43
N ASN A 82 -1.75 -12.27 -4.50
CA ASN A 82 -1.18 -13.58 -4.78
C ASN A 82 -2.13 -14.72 -4.35
N PRO A 83 -2.05 -15.92 -4.98
CA PRO A 83 -2.84 -17.08 -4.58
C PRO A 83 -2.64 -17.52 -3.12
N ILE A 84 -1.51 -17.11 -2.51
CA ILE A 84 -1.23 -17.30 -1.08
C ILE A 84 -2.26 -16.56 -0.21
N ALA A 85 -2.69 -15.37 -0.63
CA ALA A 85 -3.66 -14.58 0.13
C ALA A 85 -5.08 -15.13 0.07
N ALA A 86 -5.48 -15.64 -1.08
CA ALA A 86 -6.74 -16.34 -1.23
C ALA A 86 -6.73 -17.21 -2.49
N PRO A 87 -7.41 -18.37 -2.47
CA PRO A 87 -7.44 -19.29 -3.62
C PRO A 87 -8.13 -18.70 -4.85
N ASN A 88 -8.87 -17.59 -4.69
CA ASN A 88 -9.52 -16.88 -5.78
C ASN A 88 -8.64 -15.86 -6.51
N PHE A 89 -7.42 -15.62 -6.03
CA PHE A 89 -6.46 -14.76 -6.69
C PHE A 89 -5.56 -15.57 -7.63
N GLU A 90 -5.40 -15.09 -8.86
CA GLU A 90 -4.52 -15.66 -9.87
C GLU A 90 -3.24 -14.82 -9.95
N ALA A 91 -2.07 -15.46 -9.85
CA ALA A 91 -0.79 -14.76 -9.99
C ALA A 91 -0.65 -14.16 -11.40
N GLY A 92 -0.22 -12.91 -11.48
CA GLY A 92 0.04 -12.22 -12.76
C GLY A 92 -1.19 -11.73 -13.52
N ARG A 93 -2.42 -12.07 -13.10
CA ARG A 93 -3.63 -11.50 -13.66
C ARG A 93 -4.15 -10.37 -12.77
N GLN A 94 -4.20 -9.16 -13.31
CA GLN A 94 -4.87 -8.06 -12.61
C GLN A 94 -6.38 -8.31 -12.59
N SER A 95 -6.89 -8.67 -11.42
CA SER A 95 -8.33 -8.73 -11.17
C SER A 95 -8.91 -7.32 -11.09
N ASP A 96 -10.22 -7.18 -11.33
CA ASP A 96 -10.91 -5.89 -11.19
C ASP A 96 -10.69 -5.28 -9.79
N LEU A 97 -10.65 -6.14 -8.77
CA LEU A 97 -10.34 -5.76 -7.40
C LEU A 97 -8.91 -5.18 -7.28
N SER A 98 -7.89 -5.83 -7.84
CA SER A 98 -6.51 -5.32 -7.83
C SER A 98 -6.41 -3.97 -8.52
N VAL A 99 -7.06 -3.78 -9.68
CA VAL A 99 -7.07 -2.51 -10.40
C VAL A 99 -7.73 -1.40 -9.57
N GLN A 100 -8.86 -1.71 -8.92
CA GLN A 100 -9.55 -0.76 -8.04
C GLN A 100 -8.71 -0.38 -6.82
N LEU A 101 -8.15 -1.36 -6.11
CA LEU A 101 -7.30 -1.14 -4.94
C LEU A 101 -6.07 -0.30 -5.28
N ASN A 102 -5.39 -0.61 -6.38
CA ASN A 102 -4.24 0.16 -6.86
C ASN A 102 -4.62 1.62 -7.11
N ARG A 103 -5.69 1.87 -7.85
CA ARG A 103 -6.15 3.26 -8.13
C ARG A 103 -6.53 4.02 -6.88
N LEU A 104 -7.16 3.36 -5.90
CA LEU A 104 -7.55 4.00 -4.64
C LEU A 104 -6.33 4.34 -3.80
N LEU A 105 -5.35 3.44 -3.73
CA LEU A 105 -4.12 3.67 -2.98
C LEU A 105 -3.25 4.76 -3.65
N GLU A 106 -3.16 4.77 -4.98
CA GLU A 106 -2.53 5.86 -5.72
C GLU A 106 -3.19 7.20 -5.41
N LYS A 107 -4.52 7.30 -5.45
CA LYS A 107 -5.23 8.52 -5.06
C LYS A 107 -4.94 8.93 -3.62
N CYS A 108 -4.91 7.97 -2.71
CA CYS A 108 -4.70 8.21 -1.29
C CYS A 108 -3.32 8.80 -1.00
N ILE A 109 -2.26 8.28 -1.63
CA ILE A 109 -0.87 8.66 -1.30
C ILE A 109 -0.31 9.69 -2.31
N LYS A 110 -0.51 9.46 -3.61
CA LYS A 110 0.08 10.25 -4.69
C LYS A 110 -0.71 11.52 -4.96
N ASP A 111 -2.03 11.42 -5.15
CA ASP A 111 -2.86 12.60 -5.47
C ASP A 111 -3.02 13.52 -4.27
N SER A 112 -2.95 12.97 -3.05
CA SER A 112 -2.91 13.77 -1.82
C SER A 112 -1.58 14.50 -1.62
N LYS A 113 -0.54 14.21 -2.42
CA LYS A 113 0.81 14.75 -2.28
C LYS A 113 1.44 14.47 -0.91
N ALA A 114 1.25 13.26 -0.39
CA ALA A 114 1.79 12.86 0.92
C ALA A 114 3.33 12.86 0.94
N VAL A 115 3.96 12.48 -0.17
CA VAL A 115 5.42 12.42 -0.31
C VAL A 115 5.92 13.62 -1.12
N ASP A 116 7.00 14.24 -0.65
CA ASP A 116 7.67 15.33 -1.36
C ASP A 116 8.44 14.79 -2.58
N LEU A 117 7.84 14.89 -3.76
CA LEU A 117 8.47 14.46 -5.01
C LEU A 117 9.55 15.45 -5.50
N GLU A 118 9.53 16.70 -5.07
CA GLU A 118 10.55 17.68 -5.47
C GLU A 118 11.88 17.38 -4.77
N SER A 119 11.83 16.95 -3.51
CA SER A 119 13.00 16.47 -2.75
C SER A 119 13.71 15.26 -3.36
N LEU A 120 13.05 14.55 -4.28
CA LEU A 120 13.57 13.39 -5.00
C LEU A 120 14.34 13.76 -6.28
N CYS A 121 14.33 15.04 -6.67
CA CYS A 121 15.10 15.51 -7.82
C CYS A 121 16.58 15.61 -7.48
N ILE A 122 17.43 14.96 -8.28
CA ILE A 122 18.90 15.07 -8.15
C ILE A 122 19.39 16.20 -9.08
N LYS A 123 19.04 16.10 -10.36
CA LYS A 123 19.35 17.11 -11.38
C LYS A 123 18.18 17.22 -12.36
N ALA A 124 17.60 18.41 -12.43
CA ALA A 124 16.41 18.67 -13.22
C ALA A 124 16.61 18.29 -14.70
N ASN A 125 15.57 17.71 -15.31
CA ASN A 125 15.58 17.15 -16.68
C ASN A 125 16.50 15.93 -16.93
N GLU A 126 17.36 15.56 -15.99
CA GLU A 126 18.39 14.53 -16.23
C GLU A 126 18.21 13.30 -15.34
N LYS A 127 18.19 13.50 -14.01
CA LYS A 127 18.20 12.42 -13.03
C LYS A 127 17.29 12.75 -11.84
N VAL A 128 16.35 11.85 -11.57
CA VAL A 128 15.50 11.89 -10.38
C VAL A 128 15.40 10.51 -9.75
N TRP A 129 15.04 10.46 -8.48
CA TRP A 129 14.69 9.22 -7.82
C TRP A 129 13.30 8.74 -8.25
N ALA A 130 13.22 7.45 -8.56
CA ALA A 130 11.98 6.72 -8.77
C ALA A 130 11.77 5.76 -7.60
N PHE A 131 10.77 6.05 -6.78
CA PHE A 131 10.33 5.19 -5.70
C PHE A 131 9.28 4.23 -6.20
N ARG A 132 9.46 2.96 -5.84
CA ARG A 132 8.53 1.88 -6.12
C ARG A 132 8.11 1.25 -4.81
N VAL A 133 6.82 1.33 -4.50
CA VAL A 133 6.20 0.72 -3.33
C VAL A 133 5.44 -0.51 -3.79
N ASP A 134 5.89 -1.70 -3.39
CA ASP A 134 5.22 -2.95 -3.66
C ASP A 134 4.54 -3.47 -2.36
N VAL A 135 3.22 -3.57 -2.41
CA VAL A 135 2.35 -4.08 -1.35
C VAL A 135 1.92 -5.49 -1.73
N ASN A 136 2.43 -6.48 -1.00
CA ASN A 136 2.10 -7.89 -1.22
C ASN A 136 1.09 -8.35 -0.19
N VAL A 137 -0.13 -8.64 -0.63
CA VAL A 137 -1.15 -9.20 0.25
C VAL A 137 -0.83 -10.67 0.49
N LEU A 138 -0.72 -11.06 1.77
CA LEU A 138 -0.35 -12.42 2.17
C LEU A 138 -1.52 -13.23 2.72
N ASN A 139 -2.50 -12.57 3.34
CA ASN A 139 -3.72 -13.22 3.82
C ASN A 139 -4.91 -12.27 3.61
N HIS A 140 -5.99 -12.76 2.99
CA HIS A 140 -7.18 -11.96 2.74
C HIS A 140 -8.33 -12.32 3.69
N GLU A 141 -8.52 -11.48 4.71
CA GLU A 141 -9.62 -11.57 5.68
C GLU A 141 -10.45 -10.27 5.74
N GLY A 142 -10.55 -9.56 4.61
CA GLY A 142 -11.21 -8.26 4.50
C GLY A 142 -10.29 -7.05 4.72
N ASN A 143 -10.84 -5.84 4.56
CA ASN A 143 -10.16 -4.53 4.73
C ASN A 143 -8.76 -4.42 4.09
N ILE A 144 -8.55 -4.99 2.88
CA ILE A 144 -7.24 -4.93 2.19
C ILE A 144 -6.78 -3.49 2.02
N LEU A 145 -7.66 -2.59 1.59
CA LEU A 145 -7.30 -1.20 1.29
C LEU A 145 -6.76 -0.46 2.52
N ASP A 146 -7.45 -0.58 3.65
CA ASP A 146 -7.06 0.07 4.90
C ASP A 146 -5.68 -0.42 5.34
N CYS A 147 -5.48 -1.75 5.34
CA CYS A 147 -4.19 -2.35 5.66
C CYS A 147 -3.09 -1.93 4.68
N ALA A 148 -3.38 -1.90 3.37
CA ALA A 148 -2.45 -1.49 2.32
C ALA A 148 -2.02 -0.03 2.44
N SER A 149 -2.93 0.86 2.84
CA SER A 149 -2.62 2.28 3.06
C SER A 149 -1.65 2.49 4.23
N VAL A 150 -1.93 1.85 5.37
CA VAL A 150 -1.05 1.88 6.55
C VAL A 150 0.31 1.27 6.22
N ALA A 151 0.30 0.13 5.55
CA ALA A 151 1.47 -0.57 5.06
C ALA A 151 2.37 0.31 4.17
N ALA A 152 1.83 0.87 3.10
CA ALA A 152 2.58 1.68 2.14
C ALA A 152 3.17 2.92 2.83
N LEU A 153 2.40 3.62 3.67
CA LEU A 153 2.90 4.78 4.42
C LEU A 153 3.99 4.40 5.42
N THR A 154 3.79 3.31 6.16
CA THR A 154 4.78 2.81 7.12
C THR A 154 6.07 2.45 6.41
N ALA A 155 5.98 1.78 5.26
CA ALA A 155 7.13 1.39 4.46
C ALA A 155 7.88 2.63 3.92
N LEU A 156 7.15 3.63 3.39
CA LEU A 156 7.73 4.90 2.94
C LEU A 156 8.40 5.68 4.08
N ALA A 157 7.78 5.73 5.26
CA ALA A 157 8.32 6.40 6.43
C ALA A 157 9.56 5.69 7.00
N HIS A 158 9.58 4.37 6.92
CA HIS A 158 10.74 3.54 7.29
C HIS A 158 11.86 3.63 6.26
N PHE A 159 11.52 3.81 4.98
CA PHE A 159 12.50 3.79 3.89
C PHE A 159 13.56 4.90 4.05
N ARG A 160 14.79 4.53 3.70
CA ARG A 160 15.95 5.42 3.68
C ARG A 160 16.65 5.22 2.34
N ARG A 161 16.78 6.29 1.56
CA ARG A 161 17.46 6.27 0.26
C ARG A 161 18.97 6.51 0.43
N PRO A 162 19.82 5.99 -0.47
CA PRO A 162 21.24 6.34 -0.46
C PRO A 162 21.44 7.83 -0.76
N ASP A 163 22.52 8.38 -0.21
CA ASP A 163 22.96 9.74 -0.50
C ASP A 163 23.64 9.82 -1.88
N VAL A 164 23.55 10.98 -2.51
CA VAL A 164 24.11 11.23 -3.85
C VAL A 164 24.92 12.51 -3.81
N THR A 165 26.16 12.44 -4.28
CA THR A 165 26.92 13.64 -4.64
C THR A 165 26.78 13.89 -6.13
N CYS A 166 26.45 15.12 -6.49
CA CYS A 166 26.43 15.60 -7.87
C CYS A 166 27.51 16.69 -8.00
N ASP A 167 28.57 16.42 -8.75
CA ASP A 167 29.63 17.39 -9.03
C ASP A 167 29.62 17.77 -10.52
N GLY A 168 28.59 18.54 -10.91
CA GLY A 168 28.36 19.03 -12.27
C GLY A 168 28.00 17.96 -13.31
N GLU A 169 28.97 17.12 -13.67
CA GLU A 169 28.88 16.06 -14.69
C GLU A 169 28.90 14.65 -14.10
N GLU A 170 29.52 14.45 -12.93
CA GLU A 170 29.59 13.14 -12.28
C GLU A 170 28.54 12.97 -11.18
N PHE A 171 27.87 11.81 -11.19
CA PHE A 171 26.85 11.42 -10.22
C PHE A 171 27.34 10.18 -9.49
N ILE A 172 27.58 10.31 -8.19
CA ILE A 172 28.06 9.20 -7.35
C ILE A 172 26.99 8.89 -6.32
N VAL A 173 26.40 7.69 -6.43
CA VAL A 173 25.50 7.13 -5.41
C VAL A 173 26.36 6.47 -4.35
N HIS A 174 26.29 6.98 -3.12
CA HIS A 174 27.05 6.44 -2.00
C HIS A 174 26.34 5.24 -1.41
N THR A 175 27.11 4.23 -1.03
CA THR A 175 26.59 3.09 -0.26
C THR A 175 26.30 3.49 1.19
N TYR A 176 25.44 2.72 1.87
CA TYR A 176 25.11 2.95 3.29
C TYR A 176 26.30 2.84 4.25
N GLN A 177 27.44 2.31 3.80
CA GLN A 177 28.68 2.26 4.57
C GLN A 177 29.49 3.55 4.43
N GLN A 178 29.34 4.27 3.33
CA GLN A 178 30.08 5.50 3.02
C GLN A 178 29.40 6.72 3.60
N ARG A 179 28.06 6.75 3.58
CA ARG A 179 27.25 7.86 4.09
C ARG A 179 25.95 7.35 4.73
N ASP A 180 25.48 8.13 5.69
CA ASP A 180 24.18 7.89 6.32
C ASP A 180 23.05 8.03 5.31
N PRO A 181 22.08 7.11 5.31
CA PRO A 181 21.01 7.12 4.33
C PRO A 181 19.95 8.17 4.69
N ILE A 182 19.38 8.79 3.66
CA ILE A 182 18.50 9.95 3.79
C ILE A 182 17.05 9.48 3.95
N PRO A 183 16.31 9.98 4.96
CA PRO A 183 14.89 9.69 5.11
C PRO A 183 14.04 10.27 4.00
N THR A 184 12.90 9.62 3.76
CA THR A 184 11.88 10.13 2.84
C THR A 184 11.12 11.27 3.52
N VAL A 185 10.95 12.39 2.82
CA VAL A 185 10.16 13.53 3.31
C VAL A 185 8.68 13.27 3.05
N ILE A 186 7.91 13.17 4.13
CA ILE A 186 6.46 12.93 4.10
C ILE A 186 5.78 14.12 4.78
N HIS A 187 4.87 14.79 4.07
CA HIS A 187 4.14 15.97 4.57
C HIS A 187 2.96 15.59 5.47
N HIS A 188 2.26 14.50 5.16
CA HIS A 188 1.10 14.01 5.90
C HIS A 188 0.89 12.50 5.70
N TYR A 189 0.06 11.89 6.54
CA TYR A 189 -0.15 10.44 6.61
C TYR A 189 -1.60 10.05 6.29
N PRO A 190 -2.00 10.06 5.01
CA PRO A 190 -3.37 9.71 4.61
C PRO A 190 -3.61 8.20 4.74
N VAL A 191 -4.57 7.81 5.59
CA VAL A 191 -4.98 6.41 5.76
C VAL A 191 -6.38 6.18 5.20
N CYS A 192 -6.62 5.01 4.63
CA CYS A 192 -7.95 4.60 4.18
C CYS A 192 -8.74 4.00 5.35
N ILE A 193 -10.04 4.32 5.38
CA ILE A 193 -11.01 3.71 6.30
C ILE A 193 -12.19 3.22 5.47
N THR A 194 -12.42 1.90 5.49
CA THR A 194 -13.49 1.26 4.73
C THR A 194 -14.71 1.03 5.61
N TYR A 195 -15.86 1.55 5.19
CA TYR A 195 -17.16 1.28 5.81
C TYR A 195 -17.91 0.23 4.99
N ALA A 196 -18.54 -0.71 5.69
CA ALA A 196 -19.50 -1.64 5.10
C ALA A 196 -20.91 -1.15 5.42
N ILE A 197 -21.72 -0.94 4.40
CA ILE A 197 -23.13 -0.56 4.54
C ILE A 197 -23.95 -1.84 4.35
N PHE A 198 -24.82 -2.11 5.32
CA PHE A 198 -25.80 -3.19 5.24
C PHE A 198 -27.18 -2.55 5.20
N ASP A 199 -28.02 -2.98 4.26
CA ASP A 199 -29.43 -2.60 4.26
C ASP A 199 -30.10 -3.27 5.46
N GLY A 200 -30.11 -2.55 6.58
CA GLY A 200 -31.15 -2.72 7.58
C GLY A 200 -32.41 -2.08 6.99
N GLY A 201 -33.42 -2.89 6.67
CA GLY A 201 -34.73 -2.36 6.30
C GLY A 201 -35.20 -1.39 7.38
N TYR A 202 -35.14 -0.10 7.05
CA TYR A 202 -36.04 0.88 7.64
C TYR A 202 -37.30 0.83 6.78
N ASP A 203 -38.28 0.05 7.24
CA ASP A 203 -39.68 0.45 7.05
C ASP A 203 -39.99 1.60 8.02
#